data_AF-A0A972EZ44-F1
#
_entry.id   AF-A0A972EZ44-F1
#
_cell.length_a   1.000
_cell.length_b   1.000
_cell.length_c   1.000
_cell.angle_alpha   90.00
_cell.angle_beta   90.00
_cell.angle_gamma   90.00
#
_symmetry.space_group_name_H-M   'P 1'
#
loop_
_entity.id
_entity.type
_entity.pdbx_description
1 polymer ?
#
loop_
_entity_poly.entity_id
_entity_poly.type
_entity_poly.pdbx_seq_one_letter_code
_entity_poly.pdbx_strand_id
1 'polypeptide(L)'
;GIRVGELTGLDVGGIDLDEGLVRVLGKGRKERVVPLGSHARAALAEYLAARNGPPCDAPLFLNARGGRLTSRSVARIVDRYVLKLAAMKKVSPHTLRHTFATHLLEGGADLRAIQELLGHASLSTTQKYTHLSIDRLMEVYDKAHPTARKKE
;
A
#
# COMPACT_ATOMS: atom_id res chain seq x y z
N GLY A 1 3.63 -1.00 -1.42
CA GLY A 1 3.97 -1.78 -0.21
C GLY A 1 4.37 -0.91 0.98
N ILE A 2 3.42 -0.29 1.68
CA ILE A 2 3.68 0.50 2.91
C ILE A 2 3.86 -0.41 4.14
N ARG A 3 4.40 0.12 5.25
CA ARG A 3 4.62 -0.68 6.47
C ARG A 3 3.28 -0.85 7.19
N VAL A 4 3.12 -1.94 7.93
CA VAL A 4 1.88 -2.17 8.68
C VAL A 4 1.56 -1.02 9.66
N GLY A 5 2.58 -0.47 10.33
CA GLY A 5 2.41 0.68 11.22
C GLY A 5 1.98 1.95 10.49
N GLU A 6 2.53 2.19 9.29
CA GLU A 6 2.14 3.30 8.41
C GLU A 6 0.68 3.13 7.98
N LEU A 7 0.29 1.93 7.55
CA LEU A 7 -1.09 1.60 7.14
C LEU A 7 -2.09 1.84 8.26
N THR A 8 -1.78 1.38 9.48
CA THR A 8 -2.69 1.55 10.62
C THR A 8 -2.75 2.98 11.12
N GLY A 9 -1.75 3.81 10.81
CA GLY A 9 -1.68 5.22 11.17
C GLY A 9 -2.37 6.15 10.17
N LEU A 10 -2.88 5.65 9.05
CA LEU A 10 -3.55 6.47 8.04
C LEU A 10 -4.89 7.02 8.54
N ASP A 11 -5.17 8.25 8.12
CA ASP A 11 -6.47 8.89 8.18
C ASP A 11 -7.05 9.00 6.77
N VAL A 12 -8.36 9.23 6.67
CA VAL A 12 -9.08 9.33 5.40
C VAL A 12 -8.46 10.41 4.51
N GLY A 13 -8.12 11.57 5.08
CA GLY A 13 -7.47 12.68 4.36
C GLY A 13 -6.01 12.42 3.96
N GLY A 14 -5.48 11.23 4.25
CA GLY A 14 -4.21 10.75 3.71
C GLY A 14 -4.35 10.09 2.33
N ILE A 15 -5.58 9.86 1.85
CA ILE A 15 -5.87 9.19 0.58
C ILE A 15 -6.38 10.22 -0.44
N ASP A 16 -5.73 10.24 -1.59
CA ASP A 16 -6.21 10.89 -2.79
C ASP A 16 -6.65 9.81 -3.77
N LEU A 17 -7.96 9.57 -3.86
CA LEU A 17 -8.51 8.57 -4.76
C LEU A 17 -8.55 9.04 -6.20
N ASP A 18 -8.45 10.34 -6.50
CA ASP A 18 -8.53 10.87 -7.86
C ASP A 18 -7.17 10.74 -8.54
N GLU A 19 -6.12 11.17 -7.84
CA GLU A 19 -4.72 11.03 -8.25
C GLU A 19 -4.16 9.62 -7.98
N GLY A 20 -4.85 8.81 -7.19
CA GLY A 20 -4.41 7.45 -6.85
C GLY A 20 -3.16 7.45 -5.96
N LEU A 21 -3.10 8.36 -4.99
CA LEU A 21 -1.95 8.58 -4.13
C LEU A 21 -2.33 8.39 -2.66
N VAL A 22 -1.38 7.92 -1.85
CA VAL A 22 -1.49 7.93 -0.39
C VAL A 22 -0.29 8.64 0.22
N ARG A 23 -0.57 9.61 1.10
CA ARG A 23 0.43 10.27 1.92
C ARG A 23 0.63 9.47 3.21
N VAL A 24 1.85 8.95 3.39
CA VAL A 24 2.22 8.17 4.58
C VAL A 24 3.27 8.88 5.41
N LEU A 25 3.13 8.77 6.73
CA LEU A 25 4.11 9.26 7.70
C LEU A 25 5.08 8.13 8.07
N GLY A 26 6.32 8.23 7.62
CA GLY A 26 7.38 7.25 7.89
C GLY A 26 8.14 7.51 9.19
N LYS A 27 9.24 6.75 9.39
CA LYS A 27 10.14 6.90 10.53
C LYS A 27 10.69 8.34 10.59
N GLY A 28 10.69 8.93 11.78
CA GLY A 28 11.15 10.30 11.99
C GLY A 28 10.17 11.37 11.51
N ARG A 29 8.87 11.05 11.39
CA ARG A 29 7.80 11.94 10.90
C ARG A 29 8.05 12.49 9.49
N LYS A 30 8.82 11.75 8.69
CA LYS A 30 9.04 12.09 7.28
C LYS A 30 7.85 11.62 6.46
N GLU A 31 7.19 12.56 5.81
CA GLU A 31 6.12 12.25 4.87
C GLU A 31 6.70 11.75 3.55
N ARG A 32 5.98 10.82 2.92
CA ARG A 32 6.19 10.48 1.52
C ARG A 32 4.86 10.12 0.88
N VAL A 33 4.80 10.29 -0.42
CA VAL A 33 3.65 9.85 -1.22
C VAL A 33 3.97 8.47 -1.78
N VAL A 34 2.98 7.59 -1.73
CA VAL A 34 3.05 6.25 -2.31
C VAL A 34 1.86 6.09 -3.23
N PRO A 35 2.04 5.61 -4.47
CA PRO A 35 0.91 5.32 -5.33
C PRO A 35 0.05 4.15 -4.85
N LEU A 36 -1.22 4.20 -5.24
CA LEU A 36 -2.20 3.14 -5.09
C LEU A 36 -2.31 2.36 -6.40
N GLY A 37 -2.17 1.03 -6.33
CA GLY A 37 -2.48 0.16 -7.45
C GLY A 37 -3.95 0.22 -7.81
N SER A 38 -4.26 -0.04 -9.08
CA SER A 38 -5.64 -0.09 -9.61
C SER A 38 -6.60 -0.87 -8.70
N HIS A 39 -6.16 -2.05 -8.26
CA HIS A 39 -6.91 -2.92 -7.36
C HIS A 39 -7.09 -2.33 -5.96
N ALA A 40 -6.07 -1.67 -5.42
CA ALA A 40 -6.13 -1.03 -4.11
C ALA A 40 -7.04 0.21 -4.12
N ARG A 41 -6.98 1.00 -5.20
CA ARG A 41 -7.85 2.15 -5.44
C ARG A 41 -9.32 1.73 -5.50
N ALA A 42 -9.64 0.70 -6.28
CA ALA A 42 -11.00 0.16 -6.39
C ALA A 42 -11.53 -0.33 -5.02
N ALA A 43 -10.75 -1.13 -4.30
CA ALA A 43 -11.14 -1.64 -2.99
C ALA A 43 -11.31 -0.53 -1.93
N LEU A 44 -10.47 0.50 -1.97
CA LEU A 44 -10.58 1.65 -1.07
C LEU A 44 -11.83 2.49 -1.38
N ALA A 45 -12.16 2.70 -2.66
CA ALA A 45 -13.35 3.42 -3.06
C ALA A 45 -14.62 2.72 -2.55
N GLU A 46 -14.72 1.40 -2.76
CA GLU A 46 -15.84 0.59 -2.24
C GLU A 46 -15.94 0.67 -0.71
N TYR A 47 -14.80 0.54 -0.03
CA TYR A 47 -14.74 0.61 1.43
C TYR A 47 -15.16 1.98 1.99
N LEU A 48 -14.72 3.08 1.38
CA LEU A 48 -15.09 4.43 1.82
C LEU A 48 -16.55 4.76 1.51
N ALA A 49 -17.08 4.26 0.40
CA ALA A 49 -18.51 4.36 0.07
C ALA A 49 -19.36 3.62 1.12
N ALA A 50 -18.98 2.40 1.51
CA ALA A 50 -19.64 1.65 2.57
C ALA A 50 -19.56 2.32 3.95
N ARG A 51 -18.62 3.25 4.14
CA ARG A 51 -18.49 4.09 5.34
C ARG A 51 -19.23 5.42 5.26
N ASN A 52 -20.01 5.66 4.19
CA ASN A 52 -20.75 6.90 3.93
C ASN A 52 -19.87 8.16 3.94
N GLY A 53 -18.66 8.09 3.37
CA GLY A 53 -17.79 9.27 3.24
C GLY A 53 -17.34 9.84 4.59
N PRO A 54 -16.50 9.13 5.36
CA PRO A 54 -16.07 9.57 6.69
C PRO A 54 -15.25 10.87 6.64
N PRO A 55 -15.20 11.65 7.74
CA PRO A 55 -14.37 12.86 7.84
C PRO A 55 -12.89 12.60 7.59
N CYS A 56 -12.17 13.63 7.11
CA CYS A 56 -10.76 13.53 6.74
C CYS A 56 -9.82 13.12 7.90
N ASP A 57 -10.14 13.50 9.14
CA ASP A 57 -9.38 13.20 10.36
C ASP A 57 -9.75 11.84 10.97
N ALA A 58 -10.76 11.16 10.43
CA ALA A 58 -11.13 9.83 10.89
C ALA A 58 -10.09 8.79 10.48
N PRO A 59 -9.84 7.76 11.31
CA PRO A 59 -8.96 6.66 10.93
C PRO A 59 -9.42 5.99 9.64
N LEU A 60 -8.47 5.71 8.73
CA LEU A 60 -8.78 5.08 7.46
C LEU A 60 -9.29 3.66 7.65
N PHE A 61 -8.65 2.83 8.49
CA PHE A 61 -9.11 1.46 8.74
C PHE A 61 -9.63 1.30 10.15
N LEU A 62 -10.84 0.76 10.25
CA LEU A 62 -11.52 0.51 11.52
C LEU A 62 -11.46 -0.96 11.92
N ASN A 63 -11.51 -1.19 13.24
CA ASN A 63 -11.79 -2.49 13.81
C ASN A 63 -13.31 -2.68 14.01
N ALA A 64 -13.74 -3.89 14.39
CA ALA A 64 -15.16 -4.22 14.56
C ALA A 64 -15.90 -3.39 15.64
N ARG A 65 -15.18 -2.67 16.50
CA ARG A 65 -15.72 -1.78 17.54
C ARG A 65 -15.72 -0.31 17.10
N GLY A 66 -15.41 0.00 15.84
CA GLY A 66 -15.36 1.35 15.29
C GLY A 66 -14.09 2.15 15.60
N GLY A 67 -13.15 1.60 16.38
CA GLY A 67 -11.85 2.25 16.63
C GLY A 67 -10.82 1.96 15.55
N ARG A 68 -9.67 2.64 15.60
CA ARG A 68 -8.53 2.40 14.67
C ARG A 68 -8.09 0.93 14.66
N LEU A 69 -7.79 0.41 13.48
CA LEU A 69 -7.23 -0.92 13.31
C LEU A 69 -5.76 -0.96 13.80
N THR A 70 -5.38 -2.03 14.50
CA THR A 70 -4.01 -2.19 15.03
C THR A 70 -3.13 -3.03 14.12
N SER A 71 -1.81 -2.88 14.22
CA SER A 71 -0.86 -3.69 13.43
C SER A 71 -1.02 -5.19 13.68
N ARG A 72 -1.34 -5.56 14.92
CA ARG A 72 -1.62 -6.96 15.29
C ARG A 72 -2.91 -7.46 14.66
N SER A 73 -3.94 -6.62 14.57
CA SER A 73 -5.18 -6.96 13.88
C SER A 73 -4.95 -7.15 12.39
N VAL A 74 -4.16 -6.30 11.74
CA VAL A 74 -3.80 -6.45 10.32
C VAL A 74 -3.09 -7.78 10.08
N ALA A 75 -2.06 -8.11 10.88
CA ALA A 75 -1.35 -9.38 10.75
C ALA A 75 -2.31 -10.58 10.89
N ARG A 76 -3.20 -10.58 11.89
CA ARG A 76 -4.21 -11.63 12.08
C ARG A 76 -5.21 -11.74 10.91
N ILE A 77 -5.59 -10.62 10.31
CA ILE A 77 -6.49 -10.61 9.14
C ILE A 77 -5.78 -11.25 7.95
N VAL A 78 -4.54 -10.84 7.67
CA VAL A 78 -3.72 -11.42 6.60
C VAL A 78 -3.54 -12.92 6.82
N ASP A 79 -3.10 -13.34 8.01
CA ASP A 79 -2.90 -14.75 8.35
C ASP A 79 -4.19 -15.58 8.12
N ARG A 80 -5.35 -15.04 8.53
CA ARG A 80 -6.65 -15.70 8.33
C ARG A 80 -6.95 -15.94 6.84
N TYR A 81 -6.75 -14.95 5.98
CA TYR A 81 -7.02 -15.11 4.55
C TYR A 81 -6.00 -16.04 3.88
N VAL A 82 -4.74 -15.97 4.31
CA VAL A 82 -3.68 -16.86 3.81
C VAL A 82 -3.97 -18.30 4.16
N LEU A 83 -4.40 -18.60 5.39
CA LEU A 83 -4.78 -19.96 5.78
C LEU A 83 -5.95 -20.51 4.96
N LYS A 84 -6.87 -19.66 4.50
CA LYS A 84 -7.99 -20.06 3.63
C LYS A 84 -7.57 -20.35 2.19
N LEU A 85 -6.50 -19.70 1.70
CA LEU A 85 -6.10 -19.75 0.30
C LEU A 85 -4.89 -20.66 0.04
N ALA A 86 -3.97 -20.73 0.99
CA ALA A 86 -2.69 -21.41 0.87
C ALA A 86 -2.29 -22.00 2.22
N ALA A 87 -2.88 -23.16 2.55
CA ALA A 87 -2.74 -23.83 3.84
C ALA A 87 -1.29 -24.05 4.33
N MET A 88 -0.30 -23.96 3.43
CA MET A 88 1.11 -24.29 3.73
C MET A 88 2.10 -23.11 3.66
N LYS A 89 1.66 -21.87 3.36
CA LYS A 89 2.58 -20.71 3.28
C LYS A 89 2.35 -19.72 4.41
N LYS A 90 3.40 -19.43 5.19
CA LYS A 90 3.40 -18.31 6.15
C LYS A 90 3.60 -17.00 5.37
N VAL A 91 2.52 -16.26 5.15
CA VAL A 91 2.56 -14.93 4.53
C VAL A 91 2.24 -13.90 5.58
N SER A 92 3.16 -12.95 5.79
CA SER A 92 3.00 -11.84 6.72
C SER A 92 2.94 -10.51 5.96
N PRO A 93 2.54 -9.38 6.61
CA PRO A 93 2.65 -8.06 6.01
C PRO A 93 4.08 -7.72 5.52
N HIS A 94 5.12 -8.23 6.20
CA HIS A 94 6.50 -8.08 5.76
C HIS A 94 6.77 -8.85 4.46
N THR A 95 6.28 -10.09 4.36
CA THR A 95 6.39 -10.91 3.14
C THR A 95 5.68 -10.24 1.97
N LEU A 96 4.46 -9.73 2.16
CA LEU A 96 3.71 -9.00 1.13
C LEU A 96 4.47 -7.76 0.63
N ARG A 97 5.07 -7.00 1.55
CA ARG A 97 5.90 -5.84 1.21
C ARG A 97 7.13 -6.25 0.38
N HIS A 98 7.78 -7.34 0.77
CA HIS A 98 8.94 -7.85 0.04
C HIS A 98 8.56 -8.29 -1.37
N THR A 99 7.49 -9.09 -1.51
CA THR A 99 6.95 -9.49 -2.83
C THR A 99 6.61 -8.29 -3.71
N PHE A 100 6.03 -7.24 -3.15
CA PHE A 100 5.78 -5.98 -3.86
C PHE A 100 7.08 -5.35 -4.40
N ALA A 101 8.15 -5.32 -3.60
CA ALA A 101 9.44 -4.81 -4.03
C ALA A 101 10.06 -5.66 -5.15
N THR A 102 9.99 -6.99 -5.00
CA THR A 102 10.49 -7.95 -5.98
C THR A 102 9.76 -7.83 -7.31
N HIS A 103 8.42 -7.75 -7.33
CA HIS A 103 7.66 -7.61 -8.57
C HIS A 103 7.98 -6.30 -9.31
N LEU A 104 8.17 -5.19 -8.58
CA LEU A 104 8.61 -3.95 -9.20
C LEU A 104 9.99 -4.11 -9.85
N LEU A 105 10.93 -4.73 -9.15
CA LEU A 105 12.28 -4.96 -9.66
C LEU A 105 12.28 -5.90 -10.89
N GLU A 106 11.54 -7.01 -10.82
CA GLU A 106 11.38 -7.97 -11.93
C GLU A 106 10.68 -7.35 -13.14
N GLY A 107 9.75 -6.41 -12.91
CA GLY A 107 9.11 -5.63 -13.95
C GLY A 107 10.00 -4.54 -14.56
N GLY A 108 11.24 -4.39 -14.08
CA GLY A 108 12.21 -3.44 -14.61
C GLY A 108 12.13 -2.03 -14.00
N ALA A 109 11.47 -1.87 -12.85
CA ALA A 109 11.49 -0.60 -12.13
C ALA A 109 12.89 -0.32 -11.57
N ASP A 110 13.28 0.95 -11.61
CA ASP A 110 14.56 1.40 -11.08
C ASP A 110 14.66 1.17 -9.55
N LEU A 111 15.81 0.66 -9.11
CA LEU A 111 16.02 0.28 -7.71
C LEU A 111 15.93 1.49 -6.77
N ARG A 112 16.36 2.69 -7.21
CA ARG A 112 16.25 3.91 -6.38
C ARG A 112 14.80 4.31 -6.22
N ALA A 113 14.02 4.28 -7.31
CA ALA A 113 12.59 4.54 -7.26
C ALA A 113 11.85 3.58 -6.32
N ILE A 114 12.23 2.29 -6.28
CA ILE A 114 11.69 1.31 -5.33
C ILE A 114 12.08 1.64 -3.88
N GLN A 115 13.34 1.98 -3.63
CA GLN A 115 13.85 2.28 -2.28
C GLN A 115 13.16 3.49 -1.64
N GLU A 116 12.96 4.54 -2.42
CA GLU A 116 12.26 5.76 -2.00
C GLU A 116 10.77 5.49 -1.70
N LEU A 117 10.08 4.72 -2.55
CA LEU A 117 8.68 4.32 -2.34
C LEU A 117 8.51 3.46 -1.08
N LEU A 118 9.49 2.60 -0.80
CA LEU A 118 9.58 1.81 0.44
C LEU A 118 10.17 2.61 1.61
N GLY A 119 10.52 3.88 1.46
CA GLY A 119 10.99 4.73 2.56
C GLY A 119 12.17 4.12 3.32
N HIS A 120 13.19 3.66 2.61
CA HIS A 120 14.50 3.33 3.21
C HIS A 120 15.25 4.62 3.54
N ALA A 121 15.76 4.73 4.77
CA ALA A 121 16.22 5.98 5.37
C ALA A 121 17.68 6.39 5.03
N SER A 122 18.31 5.77 4.03
CA SER A 122 19.72 5.98 3.64
C SER A 122 19.80 5.76 2.13
N LEU A 123 20.25 6.66 1.26
CA LEU A 123 21.01 7.91 1.38
C LEU A 123 20.37 9.03 0.53
N SER A 124 20.51 10.26 1.02
CA SER A 124 20.50 11.54 0.28
C SER A 124 20.03 11.51 -1.19
N THR A 125 18.76 11.84 -1.46
CA THR A 125 18.33 12.94 -2.34
C THR A 125 16.83 12.84 -2.53
N THR A 126 16.12 13.96 -2.35
CA THR A 126 14.74 14.10 -2.79
C THR A 126 14.75 14.19 -4.30
N GLN A 127 14.62 13.08 -5.02
CA GLN A 127 14.15 13.18 -6.40
C GLN A 127 12.65 13.47 -6.34
N LYS A 128 12.24 14.56 -6.99
CA LYS A 128 10.81 14.87 -7.15
C LYS A 128 10.21 13.77 -8.02
N TYR A 129 9.35 12.95 -7.45
CA TYR A 129 8.45 12.12 -8.24
C TYR A 129 7.51 13.03 -9.02
N THR A 130 7.48 12.83 -10.33
CA THR A 130 6.44 13.39 -11.19
C THR A 130 5.30 12.40 -11.27
N HIS A 131 4.06 12.86 -11.50
CA HIS A 131 2.91 11.98 -11.73
C HIS A 131 3.23 10.92 -12.80
N LEU A 132 3.91 11.32 -13.89
CA LEU A 132 4.37 10.41 -14.95
C LEU A 132 5.30 9.29 -14.45
N SER A 133 6.24 9.60 -13.54
CA SER A 133 7.13 8.59 -12.96
C SER A 133 6.37 7.60 -12.06
N ILE A 134 5.32 8.09 -11.40
CA ILE A 134 4.47 7.30 -10.51
C ILE A 134 3.59 6.35 -11.33
N ASP A 135 2.92 6.86 -12.35
CA ASP A 135 2.08 6.06 -13.25
C ASP A 135 2.88 4.93 -13.88
N ARG A 136 4.11 5.22 -14.32
CA ARG A 136 4.98 4.19 -14.90
C ARG A 136 5.36 3.10 -13.91
N LEU A 137 5.66 3.44 -12.66
CA LEU A 137 5.95 2.45 -11.62
C LEU A 137 4.73 1.56 -11.35
N MET A 138 3.53 2.14 -11.40
CA MET A 138 2.29 1.40 -11.20
C MET A 138 1.92 0.52 -12.38
N GLU A 139 2.16 0.96 -13.62
CA GLU A 139 2.05 0.10 -14.80
C GLU A 139 2.99 -1.10 -14.70
N VAL A 140 4.22 -0.89 -14.26
CA VAL A 140 5.21 -1.96 -14.09
C VAL A 140 4.73 -2.95 -13.04
N TYR A 141 4.28 -2.47 -11.88
CA TYR A 141 3.71 -3.33 -10.84
C TYR A 141 2.48 -4.09 -11.35
N ASP A 142 1.52 -3.39 -11.94
CA ASP A 142 0.27 -3.97 -12.43
C ASP A 142 0.51 -4.97 -13.57
N LYS A 143 1.60 -4.85 -14.35
CA LYS A 143 2.01 -5.86 -15.36
C LYS A 143 2.76 -7.04 -14.75
N ALA A 144 3.62 -6.79 -13.76
CA ALA A 144 4.41 -7.82 -13.10
C ALA A 144 3.59 -8.67 -12.12
N HIS A 145 2.47 -8.15 -11.61
CA HIS A 145 1.67 -8.85 -10.62
C HIS A 145 1.01 -10.13 -11.18
N PRO A 146 0.97 -11.25 -10.44
CA PRO A 146 0.42 -12.53 -10.90
C PRO A 146 -1.03 -12.47 -11.39
N THR A 147 -1.83 -11.53 -10.87
CA THR A 147 -3.24 -11.33 -11.29
C THR A 147 -3.36 -10.56 -12.60
N ALA A 148 -2.31 -9.88 -13.08
CA ALA A 148 -2.30 -9.19 -14.36
C ALA A 148 -2.55 -10.14 -15.54
N ARG A 149 -2.02 -11.36 -15.44
CA ARG A 149 -2.12 -12.39 -16.47
C ARG A 149 -3.46 -13.12 -16.49
N LYS A 150 -4.35 -12.87 -15.52
CA LYS A 150 -5.61 -13.61 -15.34
C LYS A 150 -6.86 -12.90 -15.90
N LYS A 151 -6.72 -11.95 -16.84
CA LYS A 151 -7.86 -11.51 -17.64
C LYS A 151 -8.10 -12.51 -18.78
N GLU A 152 -8.90 -13.53 -18.48
CA GLU A 152 -9.64 -14.35 -19.45
C GLU A 152 -11.15 -14.20 -19.16
#